data_AF-A0A937DSN8-F1
#
_entry.id   AF-A0A937DSN8-F1
#
_cell.length_a   1.000
_cell.length_b   1.000
_cell.length_c   1.000
_cell.angle_alpha   90.00
_cell.angle_beta   90.00
_cell.angle_gamma   90.00
#
_symmetry.space_group_name_H-M   'P 1'
#
loop_
_entity.id
_entity.type
_entity.pdbx_description
1 polymer ?
#
loop_
_entity_poly.entity_id
_entity_poly.type
_entity_poly.pdbx_seq_one_letter_code
_entity_poly.pdbx_strand_id
1 'polypeptide(L)'
;MRILCIAVLLALAATAARAQSPSLFTAFVLLGEGSDGATVPMVRSVVERMTACPVLRSSRGGAPVQMTPRLRPEGGQFDLVTVCEARYPMGEAASVFAGDRRVDLPAVSLGTPRRVVLVGDSGCKGDTPARPQSCTGDGFARAWPFGMLSDEEADKRPDLIVHVGDYNYRGTGRSLVFPPRVTGYAGPYRADVYDTGDLDDEDLPDLPIGAAYWSQNMRGSPNPDKWTNWRDDFFLPAAKLLPAAPWLFARGNHELCSRAGPGWFYLLDAGSGLLGPGRGQQACPPQTPAGWRDGAWPSPPMPFAGEPFPTILTPPFRVKLGKLTLVMIDSANAADAV
;
A
#
# COMPACT_ATOMS: atom_id res chain seq x y z
N MET A 1 62.68 -44.07 -17.06
CA MET A 1 62.62 -42.60 -16.85
C MET A 1 61.17 -42.18 -17.02
N ARG A 2 60.66 -41.35 -16.11
CA ARG A 2 59.25 -41.28 -15.65
C ARG A 2 58.26 -40.80 -16.72
N ILE A 3 57.13 -41.50 -16.86
CA ILE A 3 55.93 -41.09 -17.61
C ILE A 3 55.18 -40.08 -16.74
N LEU A 4 54.98 -38.86 -17.24
CA LEU A 4 54.25 -37.80 -16.56
C LEU A 4 52.81 -37.74 -17.13
N CYS A 5 51.86 -38.30 -16.41
CA CYS A 5 50.43 -38.12 -16.70
C CYS A 5 49.99 -36.74 -16.19
N ILE A 6 49.62 -35.84 -17.09
CA ILE A 6 48.98 -34.57 -16.75
C ILE A 6 47.47 -34.82 -16.64
N ALA A 7 46.96 -34.85 -15.40
CA ALA A 7 45.53 -34.88 -15.15
C ALA A 7 44.96 -33.46 -15.30
N VAL A 8 44.12 -33.25 -16.32
CA VAL A 8 43.34 -32.02 -16.49
C VAL A 8 42.11 -32.10 -15.59
N LEU A 9 42.14 -31.37 -14.48
CA LEU A 9 40.97 -31.16 -13.62
C LEU A 9 40.03 -30.14 -14.30
N LEU A 10 38.92 -30.63 -14.87
CA LEU A 10 37.79 -29.77 -15.24
C LEU A 10 37.11 -29.26 -13.97
N ALA A 11 37.29 -27.98 -13.67
CA ALA A 11 36.50 -27.28 -12.67
C ALA A 11 35.07 -27.07 -13.21
N LEU A 12 34.11 -27.88 -12.75
CA LEU A 12 32.69 -27.58 -12.92
C LEU A 12 32.35 -26.33 -12.10
N ALA A 13 32.19 -25.19 -12.78
CA ALA A 13 31.58 -24.01 -12.19
C ALA A 13 30.10 -24.32 -11.91
N ALA A 14 29.78 -24.67 -10.67
CA ALA A 14 28.41 -24.73 -10.20
C ALA A 14 27.83 -23.31 -10.22
N THR A 15 27.03 -22.99 -11.23
CA THR A 15 26.17 -21.81 -11.21
C THR A 15 25.17 -22.00 -10.07
N ALA A 16 25.43 -21.38 -8.93
CA ALA A 16 24.44 -21.27 -7.87
C ALA A 16 23.25 -20.49 -8.44
N ALA A 17 22.17 -21.19 -8.76
CA ALA A 17 20.89 -20.58 -9.07
C ALA A 17 20.49 -19.76 -7.84
N ARG A 18 20.58 -18.44 -7.94
CA ARG A 18 20.14 -17.51 -6.91
C ARG A 18 18.63 -17.75 -6.76
N ALA A 19 18.21 -18.42 -5.68
CA ALA A 19 16.80 -18.65 -5.40
C ALA A 19 16.09 -17.29 -5.45
N GLN A 20 15.25 -17.09 -6.47
CA GLN A 20 14.38 -15.93 -6.51
C GLN A 20 13.42 -16.08 -5.35
N SER A 21 13.41 -15.10 -4.44
CA SER A 21 12.36 -15.02 -3.42
C SER A 21 11.01 -15.16 -4.11
N PRO A 22 10.10 -16.01 -3.60
CA PRO A 22 8.81 -16.22 -4.23
C PRO A 22 8.11 -14.87 -4.39
N SER A 23 7.63 -14.57 -5.59
CA SER A 23 6.91 -13.33 -5.86
C SER A 23 5.63 -13.29 -5.01
N LEU A 24 5.32 -12.16 -4.38
CA LEU A 24 4.11 -12.04 -3.57
C LEU A 24 2.86 -12.27 -4.44
N PHE A 25 1.93 -13.06 -3.92
CA PHE A 25 0.56 -13.18 -4.43
C PHE A 25 -0.36 -13.30 -3.24
N THR A 26 -1.26 -12.34 -3.12
CA THR A 26 -2.33 -12.38 -2.13
C THR A 26 -3.62 -11.87 -2.74
N ALA A 27 -4.72 -12.18 -2.07
CA ALA A 27 -6.01 -11.60 -2.33
C ALA A 27 -6.73 -11.42 -1.00
N PHE A 28 -7.64 -10.45 -0.97
CA PHE A 28 -8.47 -10.15 0.19
C PHE A 28 -9.82 -9.63 -0.27
N VAL A 29 -10.82 -9.80 0.59
CA VAL A 29 -12.12 -9.17 0.38
C VAL A 29 -12.10 -7.81 1.08
N LEU A 30 -12.58 -6.77 0.43
CA LEU A 30 -12.83 -5.46 1.03
C LEU A 30 -14.30 -5.05 0.82
N LEU A 31 -14.84 -4.30 1.78
CA LEU A 31 -16.22 -3.82 1.75
C LEU A 31 -16.27 -2.33 1.37
N GLY A 32 -17.22 -1.97 0.50
CA GLY A 32 -17.51 -0.58 0.15
C GLY A 32 -19.01 -0.29 0.14
N GLU A 33 -19.36 0.99 -0.04
CA GLU A 33 -20.74 1.45 -0.18
C GLU A 33 -21.10 1.64 -1.65
N GLY A 34 -22.13 0.93 -2.11
CA GLY A 34 -22.67 1.04 -3.45
C GLY A 34 -23.24 2.43 -3.74
N SER A 35 -23.45 2.73 -5.02
CA SER A 35 -24.20 3.93 -5.46
C SER A 35 -25.63 3.97 -4.94
N ASP A 36 -26.18 2.82 -4.54
CA ASP A 36 -27.49 2.62 -3.92
C ASP A 36 -27.46 2.60 -2.38
N GLY A 37 -26.29 2.80 -1.76
CA GLY A 37 -26.11 2.74 -0.30
C GLY A 37 -26.11 1.33 0.30
N ALA A 38 -26.01 0.28 -0.54
CA ALA A 38 -25.83 -1.10 -0.10
C ALA A 38 -24.35 -1.39 0.21
N THR A 39 -24.09 -2.32 1.12
CA THR A 39 -22.72 -2.83 1.32
C THR A 39 -22.36 -3.81 0.21
N VAL A 40 -21.26 -3.54 -0.48
CA VAL A 40 -20.79 -4.35 -1.61
C VAL A 40 -19.43 -4.96 -1.24
N PRO A 41 -19.32 -6.30 -1.17
CA PRO A 41 -18.03 -6.95 -1.07
C PRO A 41 -17.36 -7.01 -2.45
N MET A 42 -16.08 -6.68 -2.46
CA MET A 42 -15.21 -6.78 -3.62
C MET A 42 -14.01 -7.63 -3.24
N VAL A 43 -13.45 -8.37 -4.19
CA VAL A 43 -12.15 -9.00 -4.00
C VAL A 43 -11.10 -8.15 -4.69
N ARG A 44 -9.97 -7.97 -4.03
CA ARG A 44 -8.76 -7.40 -4.60
C ARG A 44 -7.64 -8.42 -4.56
N SER A 45 -6.94 -8.56 -5.67
CA SER A 45 -5.73 -9.37 -5.80
C SER A 45 -4.54 -8.46 -6.00
N VAL A 46 -3.40 -8.82 -5.38
CA VAL A 46 -2.13 -8.10 -5.49
C VAL A 46 -1.07 -9.14 -5.87
N VAL A 47 -0.51 -8.99 -7.07
CA VAL A 47 0.37 -10.00 -7.67
C VAL A 47 1.64 -9.37 -8.20
N GLU A 48 2.78 -9.78 -7.66
CA GLU A 48 4.08 -9.37 -8.16
C GLU A 48 4.42 -10.04 -9.49
N ARG A 49 4.96 -9.26 -10.42
CA ARG A 49 5.54 -9.69 -11.71
C ARG A 49 4.53 -10.40 -12.62
N MET A 50 3.26 -10.03 -12.52
CA MET A 50 2.20 -10.56 -13.36
C MET A 50 1.66 -9.48 -14.30
N THR A 51 1.40 -9.83 -15.56
CA THR A 51 0.95 -8.90 -16.60
C THR A 51 -0.54 -9.02 -16.92
N ALA A 52 -1.20 -10.08 -16.45
CA ALA A 52 -2.61 -10.35 -16.68
C ALA A 52 -3.36 -10.51 -15.36
N CYS A 53 -4.63 -10.11 -15.33
CA CYS A 53 -5.42 -10.23 -14.10
C CYS A 53 -5.76 -11.69 -13.77
N PRO A 54 -5.71 -12.07 -12.48
CA PRO A 54 -6.20 -13.36 -12.00
C PRO A 54 -7.69 -13.59 -12.30
N VAL A 55 -8.12 -14.84 -12.07
CA VAL A 55 -9.52 -15.26 -12.23
C VAL A 55 -10.11 -15.64 -10.88
N LEU A 56 -11.31 -15.16 -10.58
CA LEU A 56 -12.09 -15.54 -9.40
C LEU A 56 -13.00 -16.73 -9.73
N ARG A 57 -13.04 -17.73 -8.84
CA ARG A 57 -13.94 -18.89 -8.96
C ARG A 57 -14.70 -19.12 -7.66
N SER A 58 -16.03 -19.22 -7.75
CA SER A 58 -16.89 -19.54 -6.61
C SER A 58 -16.78 -21.01 -6.22
N SER A 59 -16.88 -21.30 -4.91
CA SER A 59 -16.94 -22.67 -4.39
C SER A 59 -18.21 -23.41 -4.80
N ARG A 60 -19.30 -22.70 -5.14
CA ARG A 60 -20.56 -23.28 -5.62
C ARG A 60 -20.51 -23.69 -7.10
N GLY A 61 -19.40 -23.38 -7.79
CA GLY A 61 -19.26 -23.56 -9.23
C GLY A 61 -19.87 -22.39 -10.02
N GLY A 62 -19.92 -22.54 -11.34
CA GLY A 62 -20.33 -21.48 -12.27
C GLY A 62 -19.19 -20.98 -13.15
N ALA A 63 -19.48 -19.98 -13.98
CA ALA A 63 -18.49 -19.39 -14.87
C ALA A 63 -17.42 -18.65 -14.06
N PRO A 64 -16.12 -18.86 -14.36
CA PRO A 64 -15.05 -18.07 -13.76
C PRO A 64 -15.22 -16.58 -14.10
N VAL A 65 -14.93 -15.70 -13.13
CA VAL A 65 -14.98 -14.25 -13.32
C VAL A 65 -13.57 -13.74 -13.58
N GLN A 66 -13.34 -13.21 -14.78
CA GLN A 66 -12.10 -12.51 -15.10
C GLN A 66 -12.05 -11.21 -14.29
N MET A 67 -11.00 -11.01 -13.49
CA MET A 67 -10.84 -9.78 -12.71
C MET A 67 -10.36 -8.63 -13.61
N THR A 68 -10.70 -7.41 -13.23
CA THR A 68 -10.37 -6.18 -13.97
C THR A 68 -9.18 -5.48 -13.30
N PRO A 69 -8.20 -4.95 -14.07
CA PRO A 69 -7.07 -4.24 -13.48
C PRO A 69 -7.51 -2.90 -12.87
N ARG A 70 -6.88 -2.53 -11.75
CA ARG A 70 -6.93 -1.17 -11.21
C ARG A 70 -5.98 -0.25 -11.97
N LEU A 71 -6.30 1.04 -12.00
CA LEU A 71 -5.44 2.06 -12.60
C LEU A 71 -4.15 2.17 -11.79
N ARG A 72 -3.01 1.87 -12.42
CA ARG A 72 -1.69 1.96 -11.79
C ARG A 72 -1.26 3.43 -11.67
N PRO A 73 -0.59 3.82 -10.56
CA PRO A 73 0.06 5.13 -10.46
C PRO A 73 1.11 5.33 -11.55
N GLU A 74 1.25 6.57 -12.01
CA GLU A 74 2.30 6.95 -12.96
C GLU A 74 3.70 6.90 -12.31
N GLY A 75 4.75 6.93 -13.13
CA GLY A 75 6.16 7.03 -12.66
C GLY A 75 6.87 5.70 -12.40
N GLY A 76 6.22 4.55 -12.65
CA GLY A 76 6.86 3.23 -12.72
C GLY A 76 7.18 2.56 -11.38
N GLN A 77 6.95 3.23 -10.25
CA GLN A 77 7.25 2.69 -8.91
C GLN A 77 6.38 1.49 -8.49
N PHE A 78 5.34 1.21 -9.27
CA PHE A 78 4.40 0.10 -9.07
C PHE A 78 4.38 -0.86 -10.28
N ASP A 79 5.33 -0.78 -11.22
CA ASP A 79 5.32 -1.63 -12.43
C ASP A 79 5.58 -3.11 -12.14
N LEU A 80 6.19 -3.41 -10.99
CA LEU A 80 6.42 -4.78 -10.55
C LEU A 80 5.20 -5.45 -9.92
N VAL A 81 4.09 -4.73 -9.72
CA VAL A 81 2.88 -5.27 -9.09
C VAL A 81 1.65 -4.96 -9.92
N THR A 82 0.76 -5.94 -10.01
CA THR A 82 -0.54 -5.83 -10.67
C THR A 82 -1.63 -6.04 -9.65
N VAL A 83 -2.53 -5.07 -9.58
CA VAL A 83 -3.70 -5.10 -8.71
C VAL A 83 -4.95 -5.23 -9.56
N CYS A 84 -5.77 -6.22 -9.27
CA CYS A 84 -7.02 -6.46 -9.97
C CYS A 84 -8.17 -6.65 -9.00
N GLU A 85 -9.39 -6.38 -9.45
CA GLU A 85 -10.59 -6.47 -8.63
C GLU A 85 -11.79 -7.06 -9.38
N ALA A 86 -12.73 -7.61 -8.61
CA ALA A 86 -14.03 -8.07 -9.07
C ALA A 86 -15.05 -7.99 -7.92
N ARG A 87 -16.35 -8.03 -8.24
CA ARG A 87 -17.38 -8.24 -7.21
C ARG A 87 -17.21 -9.61 -6.57
N TYR A 88 -17.34 -9.68 -5.25
CA TYR A 88 -17.22 -10.93 -4.51
C TYR A 88 -18.61 -11.52 -4.25
N PRO A 89 -18.80 -12.85 -4.35
CA PRO A 89 -20.10 -13.46 -4.11
C PRO A 89 -20.49 -13.43 -2.63
N MET A 90 -21.80 -13.31 -2.38
CA MET A 90 -22.37 -13.31 -1.03
C MET A 90 -22.70 -14.74 -0.58
N GLY A 91 -22.43 -15.04 0.69
CA GLY A 91 -22.82 -16.29 1.34
C GLY A 91 -22.06 -17.53 0.89
N GLU A 92 -20.96 -17.37 0.15
CA GLU A 92 -20.12 -18.47 -0.32
C GLU A 92 -18.66 -18.07 -0.40
N ALA A 93 -17.78 -19.06 -0.26
CA ALA A 93 -16.35 -18.88 -0.42
C ALA A 93 -16.00 -18.83 -1.91
N ALA A 94 -14.85 -18.24 -2.22
CA ALA A 94 -14.30 -18.22 -3.56
C ALA A 94 -12.77 -18.24 -3.49
N SER A 95 -12.13 -18.59 -4.58
CA SER A 95 -10.67 -18.56 -4.67
C SER A 95 -10.21 -17.75 -5.89
N VAL A 96 -9.10 -17.03 -5.72
CA VAL A 96 -8.44 -16.30 -6.80
C VAL A 96 -7.29 -17.16 -7.33
N PHE A 97 -7.24 -17.32 -8.66
CA PHE A 97 -6.26 -18.14 -9.36
C PHE A 97 -5.37 -17.28 -10.26
N ALA A 98 -4.05 -17.41 -10.06
CA ALA A 98 -3.02 -16.72 -10.82
C ALA A 98 -2.02 -17.77 -11.34
N GLY A 99 -2.30 -18.33 -12.52
CA GLY A 99 -1.59 -19.51 -13.01
C GLY A 99 -1.93 -20.76 -12.19
N ASP A 100 -0.90 -21.41 -11.65
CA ASP A 100 -1.00 -22.56 -10.74
C ASP A 100 -1.21 -22.17 -9.27
N ARG A 101 -1.00 -20.89 -8.94
CA ARG A 101 -1.14 -20.38 -7.58
C ARG A 101 -2.60 -20.06 -7.28
N ARG A 102 -3.00 -20.28 -6.03
CA ARG A 102 -4.36 -20.03 -5.53
C ARG A 102 -4.32 -19.31 -4.18
N VAL A 103 -5.25 -18.39 -3.98
CA VAL A 103 -5.60 -17.82 -2.67
C VAL A 103 -7.07 -18.12 -2.39
N ASP A 104 -7.35 -18.77 -1.27
CA ASP A 104 -8.71 -19.05 -0.80
C ASP A 104 -9.24 -17.90 0.05
N LEU A 105 -10.48 -17.52 -0.18
CA LEU A 105 -11.16 -16.42 0.50
C LEU A 105 -12.44 -16.93 1.20
N PRO A 106 -12.88 -16.26 2.28
CA PRO A 106 -13.91 -16.78 3.14
C PRO A 106 -15.30 -16.56 2.54
N ALA A 107 -16.31 -17.25 3.08
CA ALA A 107 -17.69 -16.89 2.81
C ALA A 107 -18.03 -15.57 3.49
N VAL A 108 -18.64 -14.63 2.74
CA VAL A 108 -18.95 -13.30 3.24
C VAL A 108 -20.44 -13.16 3.54
N SER A 109 -20.76 -12.68 4.74
CA SER A 109 -22.11 -12.41 5.20
C SER A 109 -22.25 -10.95 5.62
N LEU A 110 -23.38 -10.31 5.32
CA LEU A 110 -23.73 -8.97 5.81
C LEU A 110 -24.49 -9.01 7.13
N GLY A 111 -24.36 -10.10 7.90
CA GLY A 111 -24.86 -10.19 9.28
C GLY A 111 -23.97 -9.43 10.27
N THR A 112 -24.43 -9.27 11.51
CA THR A 112 -23.62 -8.61 12.56
C THR A 112 -22.40 -9.46 12.88
N PRO A 113 -21.16 -8.95 12.75
CA PRO A 113 -19.95 -9.70 13.09
C PRO A 113 -19.89 -9.97 14.59
N ARG A 114 -19.38 -11.15 14.98
CA ARG A 114 -19.17 -11.54 16.38
C ARG A 114 -17.73 -11.29 16.82
N ARG A 115 -16.76 -11.45 15.91
CA ARG A 115 -15.34 -11.14 16.13
C ARG A 115 -14.86 -10.10 15.12
N VAL A 116 -14.48 -8.93 15.62
CA VAL A 116 -13.86 -7.87 14.83
C VAL A 116 -12.41 -7.70 15.27
N VAL A 117 -11.47 -7.76 14.33
CA VAL A 117 -10.08 -7.36 14.55
C VAL A 117 -9.96 -5.89 14.17
N LEU A 118 -9.51 -5.06 15.10
CA LEU A 118 -9.28 -3.63 14.90
C LEU A 118 -7.78 -3.36 15.07
N VAL A 119 -7.16 -2.74 14.07
CA VAL A 119 -5.72 -2.46 14.03
C VAL A 119 -5.48 -1.11 13.35
N GLY A 120 -4.38 -0.45 13.68
CA GLY A 120 -3.90 0.79 13.05
C GLY A 120 -2.39 0.82 13.15
N ASP A 121 -1.76 1.77 12.46
CA ASP A 121 -0.35 2.11 12.68
C ASP A 121 0.59 0.90 12.50
N SER A 122 0.31 0.10 11.46
CA SER A 122 0.89 -1.23 11.26
C SER A 122 2.19 -1.25 10.48
N GLY A 123 2.55 -0.12 9.85
CA GLY A 123 3.76 -0.03 9.04
C GLY A 123 5.02 0.15 9.86
N CYS A 124 6.17 0.07 9.19
CA CYS A 124 7.46 0.00 9.86
C CYS A 124 8.45 1.04 9.33
N LYS A 125 9.15 1.77 10.20
CA LYS A 125 10.20 2.73 9.79
C LYS A 125 11.47 2.05 9.24
N GLY A 126 11.64 0.76 9.49
CA GLY A 126 12.82 -0.02 9.10
C GLY A 126 14.07 0.36 9.89
N ASP A 127 15.22 -0.16 9.49
CA ASP A 127 16.51 0.10 10.15
C ASP A 127 17.05 1.49 9.79
N THR A 128 16.39 2.54 10.30
CA THR A 128 16.87 3.92 10.15
C THR A 128 18.10 4.17 11.04
N PRO A 129 19.03 5.07 10.65
CA PRO A 129 20.25 5.32 11.43
C PRO A 129 20.01 5.82 12.86
N ALA A 130 18.95 6.61 13.09
CA ALA A 130 18.69 7.23 14.39
C ALA A 130 17.74 6.41 15.28
N ARG A 131 16.77 5.70 14.68
CA ARG A 131 15.78 4.87 15.38
C ARG A 131 15.53 3.61 14.56
N PRO A 132 16.46 2.63 14.59
CA PRO A 132 16.29 1.41 13.82
C PRO A 132 15.11 0.60 14.37
N GLN A 133 14.27 0.12 13.47
CA GLN A 133 13.14 -0.76 13.76
C GLN A 133 13.29 -2.01 12.90
N SER A 134 13.68 -3.11 13.54
CA SER A 134 13.87 -4.39 12.88
C SER A 134 12.53 -5.00 12.52
N CYS A 135 12.10 -4.78 11.28
CA CYS A 135 10.89 -5.42 10.72
C CYS A 135 11.22 -6.44 9.63
N THR A 136 12.45 -6.96 9.65
CA THR A 136 12.91 -8.02 8.75
C THR A 136 13.51 -9.17 9.58
N GLY A 137 13.36 -10.43 9.12
CA GLY A 137 13.80 -11.65 9.83
C GLY A 137 13.20 -12.93 9.23
N ASP A 138 13.82 -14.09 9.50
CA ASP A 138 13.58 -15.41 8.90
C ASP A 138 12.37 -16.18 9.48
N GLY A 139 11.37 -15.46 9.99
CA GLY A 139 10.09 -15.99 10.43
C GLY A 139 9.31 -14.95 11.25
N PHE A 140 8.00 -14.83 10.97
CA PHE A 140 7.06 -13.85 11.56
C PHE A 140 6.92 -13.88 13.10
N ALA A 141 7.68 -14.72 13.80
CA ALA A 141 7.50 -14.97 15.23
C ALA A 141 8.34 -14.07 16.16
N ARG A 142 9.35 -13.33 15.68
CA ARG A 142 10.17 -12.44 16.54
C ARG A 142 10.78 -11.26 15.76
N ALA A 143 10.02 -10.15 15.64
CA ALA A 143 10.52 -8.75 15.71
C ALA A 143 9.52 -7.66 15.22
N TRP A 144 8.37 -8.00 14.60
CA TRP A 144 7.35 -6.98 14.23
C TRP A 144 5.96 -7.29 14.83
N PRO A 145 5.40 -6.43 15.72
CA PRO A 145 4.11 -6.69 16.37
C PRO A 145 2.96 -6.97 15.42
N PHE A 146 2.85 -6.22 14.31
CA PHE A 146 1.75 -6.42 13.37
C PHE A 146 1.80 -7.78 12.68
N GLY A 147 2.99 -8.28 12.31
CA GLY A 147 3.15 -9.61 11.73
C GLY A 147 2.76 -10.72 12.70
N MET A 148 3.18 -10.60 13.97
CA MET A 148 2.82 -11.56 15.02
C MET A 148 1.31 -11.59 15.28
N LEU A 149 0.69 -10.41 15.43
CA LEU A 149 -0.75 -10.29 15.67
C LEU A 149 -1.57 -10.74 14.44
N SER A 150 -1.11 -10.43 13.23
CA SER A 150 -1.76 -10.88 12.00
C SER A 150 -1.79 -12.40 11.89
N ASP A 151 -0.67 -13.05 12.19
CA ASP A 151 -0.57 -14.50 12.23
C ASP A 151 -1.46 -15.12 13.31
N GLU A 152 -1.46 -14.56 14.52
CA GLU A 152 -2.25 -15.06 15.65
C GLU A 152 -3.77 -14.90 15.42
N GLU A 153 -4.18 -13.76 14.84
CA GLU A 153 -5.59 -13.45 14.64
C GLU A 153 -6.20 -14.18 13.42
N ALA A 154 -5.40 -14.51 12.40
CA ALA A 154 -5.88 -15.24 11.22
C ALA A 154 -6.54 -16.58 11.60
N ASP A 155 -5.96 -17.32 12.53
CA ASP A 155 -6.44 -18.64 12.95
C ASP A 155 -7.67 -18.57 13.89
N LYS A 156 -7.98 -17.37 14.43
CA LYS A 156 -9.13 -17.15 15.32
C LYS A 156 -10.43 -16.88 14.56
N ARG A 157 -10.41 -16.96 13.22
CA ARG A 157 -11.57 -16.79 12.32
C ARG A 157 -12.34 -15.49 12.61
N PRO A 158 -11.72 -14.32 12.38
CA PRO A 158 -12.43 -13.05 12.44
C PRO A 158 -13.60 -13.03 11.47
N ASP A 159 -14.68 -12.33 11.83
CA ASP A 159 -15.81 -12.09 10.91
C ASP A 159 -15.58 -10.81 10.09
N LEU A 160 -14.76 -9.89 10.61
CA LEU A 160 -14.42 -8.59 10.02
C LEU A 160 -13.05 -8.13 10.52
N ILE A 161 -12.29 -7.49 9.65
CA ILE A 161 -11.06 -6.78 10.00
C ILE A 161 -11.20 -5.31 9.63
N VAL A 162 -10.83 -4.42 10.54
CA VAL A 162 -10.85 -2.97 10.35
C VAL A 162 -9.44 -2.45 10.59
N HIS A 163 -8.89 -1.76 9.59
CA HIS A 163 -7.61 -1.09 9.71
C HIS A 163 -7.79 0.43 9.64
N VAL A 164 -7.31 1.16 10.64
CA VAL A 164 -7.62 2.60 10.82
C VAL A 164 -6.55 3.55 10.29
N GLY A 165 -5.79 3.15 9.26
CA GLY A 165 -4.75 4.00 8.65
C GLY A 165 -3.32 3.65 9.05
N ASP A 166 -2.38 4.31 8.37
CA ASP A 166 -0.94 4.28 8.58
C ASP A 166 -0.29 2.90 8.39
N TYR A 167 -0.10 2.56 7.11
CA TYR A 167 0.37 1.25 6.66
C TYR A 167 1.82 1.26 6.20
N ASN A 168 2.30 2.41 5.69
CA ASN A 168 3.61 2.55 5.08
C ASN A 168 4.40 3.62 5.84
N TYR A 169 5.19 3.21 6.84
CA TYR A 169 6.06 4.12 7.59
C TYR A 169 7.46 4.20 6.98
N ARG A 170 7.93 3.16 6.28
CA ARG A 170 9.27 3.12 5.69
C ARG A 170 9.43 4.13 4.57
N GLY A 171 8.36 4.34 3.83
CA GLY A 171 8.32 5.30 2.74
C GLY A 171 8.31 6.74 3.22
N THR A 172 7.76 7.00 4.39
CA THR A 172 7.19 8.31 4.73
C THR A 172 7.91 8.92 5.93
N GLY A 173 9.21 9.15 5.76
CA GLY A 173 10.00 9.81 6.79
C GLY A 173 9.59 11.28 6.95
N ARG A 174 9.86 11.84 8.14
CA ARG A 174 9.59 13.27 8.44
C ARG A 174 10.38 14.26 7.58
N SER A 175 11.48 13.81 6.96
CA SER A 175 12.34 14.65 6.13
C SER A 175 12.93 13.89 4.95
N LEU A 176 13.27 14.62 3.89
CA LEU A 176 13.94 14.13 2.70
C LEU A 176 15.20 14.93 2.42
N VAL A 177 16.25 14.25 1.94
CA VAL A 177 17.49 14.90 1.48
C VAL A 177 17.56 14.81 -0.04
N PHE A 178 17.32 15.94 -0.70
CA PHE A 178 17.33 16.05 -2.14
C PHE A 178 18.75 16.30 -2.66
N PRO A 179 19.21 15.54 -3.68
CA PRO A 179 20.54 15.72 -4.23
C PRO A 179 20.59 16.96 -5.17
N PRO A 180 21.79 17.56 -5.37
CA PRO A 180 22.00 18.69 -6.28
C PRO A 180 21.41 18.52 -7.69
N ARG A 181 21.42 17.30 -8.24
CA ARG A 181 20.85 17.04 -9.57
C ARG A 181 19.34 17.30 -9.66
N VAL A 182 18.63 17.14 -8.53
CA VAL A 182 17.18 17.36 -8.46
C VAL A 182 16.93 18.85 -8.23
N THR A 183 17.70 19.46 -7.33
CA THR A 183 17.46 20.83 -6.86
C THR A 183 18.10 21.91 -7.73
N GLY A 184 19.30 21.67 -8.24
CA GLY A 184 20.15 22.67 -8.90
C GLY A 184 21.02 23.45 -7.94
N TYR A 185 20.94 23.18 -6.63
CA TYR A 185 21.74 23.86 -5.63
C TYR A 185 23.17 23.29 -5.56
N ALA A 186 24.10 24.05 -4.98
CA ALA A 186 25.49 23.64 -4.82
C ALA A 186 25.67 22.40 -3.93
N GLY A 187 24.74 22.15 -3.00
CA GLY A 187 24.79 21.03 -2.07
C GLY A 187 23.43 20.34 -1.88
N PRO A 188 23.40 19.19 -1.19
CA PRO A 188 22.15 18.52 -0.83
C PRO A 188 21.23 19.45 -0.03
N TYR A 189 19.94 19.37 -0.31
CA TYR A 189 18.92 20.14 0.40
C TYR A 189 18.09 19.22 1.28
N ARG A 190 18.04 19.50 2.58
CA ARG A 190 17.12 18.82 3.50
C ARG A 190 15.82 19.61 3.54
N ALA A 191 14.71 18.92 3.34
CA ALA A 191 13.38 19.47 3.52
C ALA A 191 12.57 18.61 4.46
N ASP A 192 11.77 19.24 5.30
CA ASP A 192 10.78 18.54 6.11
C ASP A 192 9.50 18.34 5.29
N VAL A 193 8.92 17.16 5.41
CA VAL A 193 7.72 16.76 4.68
C VAL A 193 6.53 16.99 5.59
N TYR A 194 5.47 17.53 5.02
CA TYR A 194 4.22 17.74 5.73
C TYR A 194 3.71 16.45 6.40
N ASP A 195 3.38 16.56 7.69
CA ASP A 195 2.94 15.46 8.56
C ASP A 195 1.92 15.98 9.58
N THR A 196 0.64 15.63 9.44
CA THR A 196 -0.48 16.18 10.25
C THR A 196 -0.70 15.49 11.59
N GLY A 197 0.06 14.44 11.90
CA GLY A 197 -0.17 13.62 13.10
C GLY A 197 0.93 13.69 14.17
N ASP A 198 2.08 14.27 13.83
CA ASP A 198 3.35 14.06 14.54
C ASP A 198 3.99 15.37 15.04
N LEU A 199 3.33 16.53 14.82
CA LEU A 199 3.81 17.84 15.27
C LEU A 199 3.55 17.94 16.78
N ASP A 200 4.62 17.81 17.58
CA ASP A 200 4.56 18.13 19.01
C ASP A 200 4.80 19.64 19.23
N ASP A 201 4.56 20.12 20.45
CA ASP A 201 4.57 21.56 20.79
C ASP A 201 5.94 22.26 20.56
N GLU A 202 7.00 21.50 20.28
CA GLU A 202 8.33 22.02 19.89
C GLU A 202 8.52 22.12 18.36
N ASP A 203 7.60 21.56 17.57
CA ASP A 203 7.57 21.52 16.11
C ASP A 203 6.60 22.57 15.54
N LEU A 204 6.69 23.84 15.97
CA LEU A 204 6.10 24.92 15.18
C LEU A 204 6.71 24.83 13.78
N PRO A 205 5.93 24.57 12.72
CA PRO A 205 6.51 24.49 11.40
C PRO A 205 7.11 25.87 11.09
N ASP A 206 8.39 25.90 10.67
CA ASP A 206 9.10 27.14 10.31
C ASP A 206 8.34 27.97 9.26
N LEU A 207 7.35 27.36 8.62
CA LEU A 207 6.48 27.89 7.59
C LEU A 207 5.03 27.48 7.88
N PRO A 208 4.03 28.34 7.65
CA PRO A 208 2.63 27.94 7.80
C PRO A 208 2.33 26.71 6.92
N ILE A 209 1.65 25.72 7.50
CA ILE A 209 1.10 24.61 6.74
C ILE A 209 0.26 25.19 5.58
N GLY A 210 0.56 24.79 4.34
CA GLY A 210 -0.12 25.30 3.15
C GLY A 210 0.51 26.53 2.48
N ALA A 211 1.47 27.23 3.11
CA ALA A 211 2.22 28.31 2.44
C ALA A 211 3.25 27.76 1.44
N ALA A 212 3.75 26.56 1.69
CA ALA A 212 4.53 25.75 0.77
C ALA A 212 4.67 24.32 1.30
N TYR A 213 4.97 23.38 0.40
CA TYR A 213 5.22 22.00 0.78
C TYR A 213 6.28 21.35 -0.11
N TRP A 214 6.61 20.11 0.24
CA TRP A 214 7.40 19.20 -0.56
C TRP A 214 6.62 17.91 -0.75
N SER A 215 6.65 17.36 -1.96
CA SER A 215 6.08 16.04 -2.21
C SER A 215 7.19 15.01 -2.32
N GLN A 216 7.07 13.94 -1.55
CA GLN A 216 7.88 12.73 -1.71
C GLN A 216 7.70 12.13 -3.12
N ASN A 217 6.58 12.38 -3.78
CA ASN A 217 6.25 11.85 -5.10
C ASN A 217 6.58 12.80 -6.24
N MET A 218 7.29 13.90 -5.97
CA MET A 218 7.76 14.77 -7.05
C MET A 218 8.76 14.04 -7.96
N ARG A 219 8.78 14.42 -9.23
CA ARG A 219 9.74 13.89 -10.20
C ARG A 219 11.17 14.05 -9.68
N GLY A 220 11.93 12.96 -9.71
CA GLY A 220 13.33 12.93 -9.27
C GLY A 220 13.53 12.80 -7.76
N SER A 221 12.46 12.73 -6.96
CA SER A 221 12.54 12.52 -5.52
C SER A 221 13.42 11.31 -5.16
N PRO A 222 14.22 11.38 -4.09
CA PRO A 222 15.12 10.30 -3.69
C PRO A 222 14.40 9.06 -3.16
N ASN A 223 13.17 9.20 -2.67
CA ASN A 223 12.42 8.09 -2.08
C ASN A 223 10.92 8.22 -2.37
N PRO A 224 10.45 8.12 -3.63
CA PRO A 224 9.03 8.17 -3.94
C PRO A 224 8.27 7.00 -3.31
N ASP A 225 6.95 7.12 -3.22
CA ASP A 225 6.10 5.98 -2.88
C ASP A 225 6.29 4.86 -3.91
N LYS A 226 6.41 3.63 -3.41
CA LYS A 226 6.82 2.48 -4.20
C LYS A 226 6.33 1.17 -3.61
N TRP A 227 6.06 0.22 -4.49
CA TRP A 227 5.51 -1.08 -4.13
C TRP A 227 6.31 -1.80 -3.03
N THR A 228 7.64 -1.75 -3.05
CA THR A 228 8.46 -2.49 -2.09
C THR A 228 8.19 -2.08 -0.64
N ASN A 229 7.87 -0.81 -0.39
CA ASN A 229 7.57 -0.36 0.98
C ASN A 229 6.23 -0.95 1.46
N TRP A 230 5.19 -0.88 0.63
CA TRP A 230 3.89 -1.51 0.90
C TRP A 230 3.99 -3.02 1.09
N ARG A 231 4.79 -3.68 0.25
CA ARG A 231 5.04 -5.10 0.33
C ARG A 231 5.62 -5.47 1.69
N ASP A 232 6.68 -4.78 2.10
CA ASP A 232 7.47 -5.14 3.27
C ASP A 232 6.76 -4.72 4.57
N ASP A 233 6.09 -3.56 4.58
CA ASP A 233 5.46 -3.01 5.79
C ASP A 233 4.05 -3.55 6.05
N PHE A 234 3.29 -3.91 5.01
CA PHE A 234 1.89 -4.34 5.15
C PHE A 234 1.60 -5.73 4.56
N PHE A 235 1.88 -5.96 3.27
CA PHE A 235 1.38 -7.18 2.62
C PHE A 235 2.08 -8.46 3.06
N LEU A 236 3.39 -8.42 3.35
CA LEU A 236 4.10 -9.56 3.94
C LEU A 236 3.63 -9.85 5.37
N PRO A 237 3.59 -8.89 6.32
CA PRO A 237 3.11 -9.17 7.67
C PRO A 237 1.62 -9.53 7.74
N ALA A 238 0.78 -9.01 6.85
CA ALA A 238 -0.63 -9.34 6.80
C ALA A 238 -0.94 -10.61 5.97
N ALA A 239 0.06 -11.34 5.46
CA ALA A 239 -0.15 -12.38 4.46
C ALA A 239 -1.17 -13.47 4.85
N LYS A 240 -1.22 -13.86 6.14
CA LYS A 240 -2.21 -14.82 6.65
C LYS A 240 -3.56 -14.17 6.97
N LEU A 241 -3.56 -12.93 7.43
CA LEU A 241 -4.78 -12.23 7.85
C LEU A 241 -5.59 -11.70 6.66
N LEU A 242 -4.93 -11.29 5.57
CA LEU A 242 -5.56 -10.77 4.35
C LEU A 242 -6.67 -11.69 3.79
N PRO A 243 -6.43 -13.01 3.62
CA PRO A 243 -7.47 -13.93 3.17
C PRO A 243 -8.43 -14.40 4.27
N ALA A 244 -8.27 -14.00 5.54
CA ALA A 244 -9.01 -14.59 6.66
C ALA A 244 -10.45 -14.07 6.80
N ALA A 245 -10.69 -12.79 6.53
CA ALA A 245 -11.99 -12.13 6.63
C ALA A 245 -12.09 -10.90 5.71
N PRO A 246 -13.30 -10.34 5.49
CA PRO A 246 -13.45 -9.05 4.83
C PRO A 246 -12.78 -7.90 5.59
N TRP A 247 -12.21 -6.97 4.84
CA TRP A 247 -11.52 -5.80 5.35
C TRP A 247 -12.30 -4.51 5.13
N LEU A 248 -12.16 -3.61 6.10
CA LEU A 248 -12.41 -2.18 5.97
C LEU A 248 -11.08 -1.46 6.17
N PHE A 249 -10.70 -0.63 5.21
CA PHE A 249 -9.49 0.18 5.28
C PHE A 249 -9.88 1.65 5.44
N ALA A 250 -9.32 2.31 6.44
CA ALA A 250 -9.27 3.76 6.54
C ALA A 250 -7.88 4.26 6.14
N ARG A 251 -7.79 5.54 5.76
CA ARG A 251 -6.55 6.19 5.34
C ARG A 251 -6.00 7.07 6.46
N GLY A 252 -4.70 6.98 6.75
CA GLY A 252 -4.01 7.84 7.70
C GLY A 252 -3.11 8.88 7.02
N ASN A 253 -2.46 9.73 7.81
CA ASN A 253 -1.60 10.83 7.31
C ASN A 253 -0.36 10.32 6.58
N HIS A 254 0.11 9.11 6.87
CA HIS A 254 1.18 8.49 6.11
C HIS A 254 0.78 8.23 4.65
N GLU A 255 -0.52 8.13 4.36
CA GLU A 255 -1.08 7.93 3.03
C GLU A 255 -1.63 9.23 2.38
N LEU A 256 -1.12 10.39 2.80
CA LEU A 256 -1.27 11.64 2.06
C LEU A 256 -0.68 11.55 0.65
N CYS A 257 -1.21 12.31 -0.31
CA CYS A 257 -0.73 12.27 -1.69
C CYS A 257 0.70 12.75 -1.87
N SER A 258 1.18 13.61 -0.98
CA SER A 258 2.59 13.99 -0.88
C SER A 258 3.50 12.89 -0.31
N ARG A 259 2.92 11.79 0.19
CA ARG A 259 3.57 10.66 0.90
C ARG A 259 3.16 9.33 0.25
N ALA A 260 2.50 8.40 0.93
CA ALA A 260 2.12 7.10 0.37
C ALA A 260 0.76 7.07 -0.36
N GLY A 261 0.15 8.22 -0.65
CA GLY A 261 -1.17 8.29 -1.30
C GLY A 261 -1.31 7.56 -2.65
N PRO A 262 -0.31 7.60 -3.57
CA PRO A 262 -0.40 6.84 -4.83
C PRO A 262 -0.62 5.34 -4.61
N GLY A 263 0.13 4.74 -3.67
CA GLY A 263 -0.01 3.35 -3.28
C GLY A 263 -1.32 3.07 -2.57
N TRP A 264 -1.78 3.95 -1.67
CA TRP A 264 -3.09 3.81 -1.02
C TRP A 264 -4.23 3.64 -2.03
N PHE A 265 -4.33 4.57 -2.99
CA PHE A 265 -5.38 4.55 -4.00
C PHE A 265 -5.27 3.35 -4.94
N TYR A 266 -4.07 2.85 -5.17
CA TYR A 266 -3.87 1.67 -6.00
C TYR A 266 -4.20 0.37 -5.27
N LEU A 267 -3.78 0.24 -4.01
CA LEU A 267 -3.72 -1.01 -3.27
C LEU A 267 -4.91 -1.22 -2.33
N LEU A 268 -5.33 -0.22 -1.55
CA LEU A 268 -6.23 -0.42 -0.40
C LEU A 268 -7.56 0.35 -0.50
N ASP A 269 -7.60 1.48 -1.20
CA ASP A 269 -8.81 2.30 -1.37
C ASP A 269 -10.03 1.49 -1.81
N ALA A 270 -11.18 1.73 -1.17
CA ALA A 270 -12.45 1.10 -1.54
C ALA A 270 -13.06 1.68 -2.82
N GLY A 271 -12.63 2.87 -3.27
CA GLY A 271 -13.07 3.48 -4.51
C GLY A 271 -12.91 2.54 -5.72
N SER A 272 -14.02 2.24 -6.39
CA SER A 272 -14.06 1.33 -7.55
C SER A 272 -15.33 1.57 -8.37
N GLY A 273 -15.24 1.31 -9.69
CA GLY A 273 -16.42 1.24 -10.57
C GLY A 273 -17.36 0.08 -10.26
N LEU A 274 -16.89 -0.94 -9.51
CA LEU A 274 -17.70 -2.08 -9.09
C LEU A 274 -18.79 -1.69 -8.09
N LEU A 275 -18.67 -0.52 -7.46
CA LEU A 275 -19.66 0.03 -6.52
C LEU A 275 -20.90 0.61 -7.23
N GLY A 276 -20.93 0.68 -8.56
CA GLY A 276 -22.08 1.14 -9.34
C GLY A 276 -21.89 2.52 -9.98
N PRO A 277 -22.93 3.04 -10.66
CA PRO A 277 -22.84 4.29 -11.42
C PRO A 277 -22.30 5.48 -10.60
N GLY A 278 -21.41 6.26 -11.21
CA GLY A 278 -20.79 7.43 -10.58
C GLY A 278 -19.71 7.12 -9.54
N ARG A 279 -19.41 5.83 -9.29
CA ARG A 279 -18.29 5.41 -8.46
C ARG A 279 -17.08 5.06 -9.32
N GLY A 280 -15.89 5.23 -8.76
CA GLY A 280 -14.63 4.99 -9.46
C GLY A 280 -13.47 4.91 -8.50
N GLN A 281 -12.36 4.35 -8.99
CA GLN A 281 -11.08 4.43 -8.31
C GLN A 281 -10.63 5.90 -8.26
N GLN A 282 -10.24 6.35 -7.07
CA GLN A 282 -9.61 7.65 -6.88
C GLN A 282 -8.11 7.58 -7.21
N ALA A 283 -7.48 8.72 -7.40
CA ALA A 283 -6.04 8.83 -7.60
C ALA A 283 -5.54 10.15 -7.03
N CYS A 284 -4.26 10.19 -6.66
CA CYS A 284 -3.65 11.45 -6.24
C CYS A 284 -3.57 12.43 -7.42
N PRO A 285 -3.77 13.75 -7.16
CA PRO A 285 -3.47 14.76 -8.15
C PRO A 285 -1.96 14.77 -8.47
N PRO A 286 -1.54 15.38 -9.58
CA PRO A 286 -0.12 15.52 -9.91
C PRO A 286 0.69 16.08 -8.74
N GLN A 287 1.77 15.37 -8.40
CA GLN A 287 2.66 15.69 -7.27
C GLN A 287 3.87 16.53 -7.67
N THR A 288 3.91 16.92 -8.95
CA THR A 288 4.94 17.75 -9.55
C THR A 288 4.23 18.85 -10.34
N PRO A 289 4.62 20.13 -10.22
CA PRO A 289 4.03 21.20 -11.01
C PRO A 289 4.19 20.98 -12.51
N ALA A 290 3.27 21.54 -13.27
CA ALA A 290 3.35 21.53 -14.72
C ALA A 290 4.64 22.24 -15.21
N GLY A 291 5.33 21.61 -16.17
CA GLY A 291 6.56 22.18 -16.75
C GLY A 291 7.81 22.08 -15.88
N TRP A 292 7.74 21.37 -14.75
CA TRP A 292 8.87 21.17 -13.85
C TRP A 292 10.10 20.56 -14.54
N ARG A 293 11.29 21.05 -14.18
CA ARG A 293 12.57 20.57 -14.69
C ARG A 293 13.51 20.27 -13.53
N ASP A 294 14.15 19.11 -13.59
CA ASP A 294 15.20 18.74 -12.65
C ASP A 294 16.30 19.81 -12.69
N GLY A 295 16.80 20.22 -11.52
CA GLY A 295 17.82 21.25 -11.40
C GLY A 295 17.31 22.70 -11.44
N ALA A 296 16.00 22.92 -11.55
CA ALA A 296 15.40 24.25 -11.67
C ALA A 296 14.63 24.68 -10.41
N TRP A 297 15.04 24.25 -9.21
CA TRP A 297 14.36 24.72 -8.00
C TRP A 297 14.65 26.21 -7.82
N PRO A 298 13.63 27.02 -7.45
CA PRO A 298 13.87 28.42 -7.12
C PRO A 298 14.87 28.50 -5.98
N SER A 299 15.55 29.64 -5.83
CA SER A 299 16.41 29.83 -4.65
C SER A 299 15.61 29.52 -3.38
N PRO A 300 16.20 28.83 -2.39
CA PRO A 300 15.52 28.45 -1.16
C PRO A 300 14.69 29.62 -0.56
N PRO A 301 13.52 29.32 0.04
CA PRO A 301 13.24 28.00 0.62
C PRO A 301 12.31 27.04 -0.15
N MET A 302 11.54 27.42 -1.19
CA MET A 302 10.33 26.62 -1.51
C MET A 302 9.85 26.64 -2.97
N PRO A 303 9.75 25.48 -3.67
CA PRO A 303 9.29 25.39 -5.05
C PRO A 303 7.78 25.37 -5.22
N PHE A 304 7.03 25.12 -4.14
CA PHE A 304 5.55 25.12 -4.16
C PHE A 304 4.99 26.24 -3.27
N ALA A 305 5.77 27.31 -3.08
CA ALA A 305 5.29 28.47 -2.33
C ALA A 305 4.06 29.09 -3.00
N GLY A 306 2.96 29.21 -2.25
CA GLY A 306 1.68 29.73 -2.75
C GLY A 306 0.86 28.75 -3.60
N GLU A 307 1.34 27.53 -3.83
CA GLU A 307 0.55 26.47 -4.46
C GLU A 307 -0.24 25.71 -3.39
N PRO A 308 -1.53 25.38 -3.64
CA PRO A 308 -2.32 24.64 -2.66
C PRO A 308 -1.71 23.27 -2.40
N PHE A 309 -1.76 22.83 -1.14
CA PHE A 309 -1.35 21.47 -0.79
C PHE A 309 -2.22 20.47 -1.57
N PRO A 310 -1.65 19.41 -2.18
CA PRO A 310 -2.35 18.50 -3.07
C PRO A 310 -3.19 17.54 -2.23
N THR A 311 -4.30 18.07 -1.72
CA THR A 311 -5.28 17.33 -0.94
C THR A 311 -6.29 16.68 -1.86
N ILE A 312 -6.63 15.45 -1.52
CA ILE A 312 -7.83 14.78 -2.02
C ILE A 312 -8.45 14.10 -0.81
N LEU A 313 -9.74 14.31 -0.59
CA LEU A 313 -10.48 13.65 0.47
C LEU A 313 -11.41 12.63 -0.18
N THR A 314 -11.32 11.39 0.29
CA THR A 314 -12.28 10.36 -0.10
C THR A 314 -13.60 10.64 0.63
N PRO A 315 -14.75 10.68 -0.07
CA PRO A 315 -16.04 10.84 0.60
C PRO A 315 -16.23 9.74 1.66
N PRO A 316 -16.81 10.08 2.82
CA PRO A 316 -17.11 9.07 3.83
C PRO A 316 -18.09 8.05 3.25
N PHE A 317 -17.94 6.79 3.67
CA PHE A 317 -18.81 5.72 3.22
C PHE A 317 -19.26 4.84 4.39
N ARG A 318 -20.39 4.17 4.20
CA ARG A 318 -21.03 3.37 5.25
C ARG A 318 -21.04 1.89 4.88
N VAL A 319 -20.79 1.05 5.88
CA VAL A 319 -20.94 -0.40 5.77
C VAL A 319 -21.92 -0.89 6.83
N LYS A 320 -22.97 -1.59 6.39
CA LYS A 320 -24.08 -2.08 7.20
C LYS A 320 -23.97 -3.60 7.31
N LEU A 321 -23.74 -4.08 8.53
CA LEU A 321 -23.54 -5.49 8.86
C LEU A 321 -24.53 -5.87 9.96
N GLY A 322 -25.71 -6.36 9.56
CA GLY A 322 -26.83 -6.64 10.46
C GLY A 322 -27.23 -5.42 11.28
N LYS A 323 -26.92 -5.44 12.59
CA LYS A 323 -27.21 -4.35 13.54
C LYS A 323 -26.05 -3.37 13.69
N LEU A 324 -24.85 -3.69 13.18
CA LEU A 324 -23.68 -2.82 13.21
C LEU A 324 -23.66 -1.96 11.95
N THR A 325 -23.48 -0.66 12.11
CA THR A 325 -23.12 0.24 11.01
C THR A 325 -21.77 0.87 11.33
N LEU A 326 -20.83 0.73 10.40
CA LEU A 326 -19.52 1.38 10.45
C LEU A 326 -19.52 2.54 9.44
N VAL A 327 -18.97 3.67 9.86
CA VAL A 327 -18.80 4.85 9.01
C VAL A 327 -17.31 5.10 8.88
N MET A 328 -16.81 5.00 7.67
CA MET A 328 -15.40 5.19 7.36
C MET A 328 -15.21 6.63 6.91
N ILE A 329 -14.27 7.33 7.55
CA ILE A 329 -13.93 8.73 7.27
C ILE A 329 -12.46 8.78 6.90
N ASP A 330 -12.15 9.54 5.84
CA ASP A 330 -10.77 9.84 5.44
C ASP A 330 -10.25 10.99 6.29
N SER A 331 -9.48 10.68 7.33
CA SER A 331 -8.88 11.65 8.24
C SER A 331 -7.43 11.99 7.89
N ALA A 332 -6.91 11.52 6.75
CA ALA A 332 -5.49 11.61 6.41
C ALA A 332 -4.93 13.04 6.39
N ASN A 333 -5.76 14.04 6.12
CA ASN A 333 -5.34 15.44 6.05
C ASN A 333 -5.83 16.30 7.23
N ALA A 334 -6.65 15.75 8.13
CA ALA A 334 -7.27 16.39 9.32
C ALA A 334 -7.84 17.83 9.16
N ALA A 335 -7.92 18.35 7.93
CA ALA A 335 -8.12 19.78 7.62
C ALA A 335 -7.03 20.71 8.18
N ASP A 336 -5.79 20.24 8.34
CA ASP A 336 -4.67 21.09 8.79
C ASP A 336 -4.10 21.96 7.67
N ALA A 337 -4.42 21.65 6.40
CA ALA A 337 -3.93 22.35 5.21
C ALA A 337 -4.94 23.32 4.56
N VAL A 338 -5.98 23.78 5.29
CA VAL A 338 -6.94 24.79 4.80
C VAL A 338 -6.61 26.20 5.26
#